data_AF-A0AAV6MIJ8-F1
#
_entry.id   AF-A0AAV6MIJ8-F1
#
_cell.length_a   1.000
_cell.length_b   1.000
_cell.length_c   1.000
_cell.angle_alpha   90.00
_cell.angle_beta   90.00
_cell.angle_gamma   90.00
#
_symmetry.space_group_name_H-M   'P 1'
#
loop_
_entity.id
_entity.type
_entity.pdbx_description
1 polymer ?
#
loop_
_entity_poly.entity_id
_entity_poly.type
_entity_poly.pdbx_seq_one_letter_code
_entity_poly.pdbx_strand_id
1 'polypeptide(L)'
;MMRLLSQTFRSQKLPISSPEVSKSSSSSTKVPTLIVKSEPEPKKWCVYLIISSNPPIKTYVGVTLDFDRRLKQHNGEIKGGAKATRAGRPWICACKIHGFKDQSQACEFESKWKEICRKMCHLRKEEVDDVTLRLLKQRQRALGKVKGLFDCTQFEFDWELDPS
;
A
#
# COMPACT_ATOMS: atom_id res chain seq x y z
N MET A 1 26.77 -19.01 -31.22
CA MET A 1 26.55 -20.21 -30.39
C MET A 1 25.22 -20.09 -29.65
N MET A 2 24.32 -21.02 -29.96
CA MET A 2 23.23 -21.62 -29.17
C MET A 2 22.31 -20.73 -28.29
N ARG A 3 21.06 -20.56 -28.74
CA ARG A 3 19.87 -20.35 -27.90
C ARG A 3 19.45 -21.70 -27.30
N LEU A 4 19.05 -21.75 -26.03
CA LEU A 4 18.28 -22.86 -25.48
C LEU A 4 17.12 -22.32 -24.64
N LEU A 5 15.91 -22.67 -25.08
CA LEU A 5 14.64 -22.52 -24.38
C LEU A 5 14.42 -23.70 -23.42
N SER A 6 13.38 -23.56 -22.59
CA SER A 6 12.66 -24.60 -21.81
C SER A 6 13.25 -24.86 -20.41
N GLN A 7 12.50 -25.13 -19.34
CA GLN A 7 11.22 -25.84 -19.22
C GLN A 7 10.44 -25.35 -17.99
N THR A 8 9.11 -25.45 -18.07
CA THR A 8 8.16 -25.38 -16.95
C THR A 8 8.35 -26.56 -15.99
N PHE A 9 8.16 -26.37 -14.68
CA PHE A 9 7.79 -27.48 -13.79
C PHE A 9 6.71 -27.08 -12.78
N ARG A 10 5.77 -28.02 -12.62
CA ARG A 10 4.44 -27.92 -12.00
C ARG A 10 4.50 -28.31 -10.51
N SER A 11 3.60 -27.70 -9.75
CA SER A 11 3.35 -27.85 -8.31
C SER A 11 3.17 -29.30 -7.82
N GLN A 12 3.68 -29.61 -6.62
CA GLN A 12 3.16 -30.67 -5.76
C GLN A 12 3.16 -30.20 -4.29
N LYS A 13 2.01 -30.42 -3.64
CA LYS A 13 1.68 -30.13 -2.24
C LYS A 13 1.43 -31.48 -1.57
N LEU A 14 2.05 -31.75 -0.42
CA LEU A 14 1.59 -32.79 0.50
C LEU A 14 1.85 -32.41 1.98
N PRO A 15 1.05 -32.96 2.92
CA PRO A 15 0.78 -32.43 4.26
C PRO A 15 1.60 -33.14 5.35
N ILE A 16 1.70 -32.60 6.57
CA ILE A 16 1.86 -33.36 7.83
C ILE A 16 1.35 -32.51 9.01
N SER A 17 0.60 -33.18 9.88
CA SER A 17 0.00 -32.76 11.15
C SER A 17 0.94 -32.89 12.36
N SER A 18 0.72 -32.00 13.34
CA SER A 18 1.06 -31.87 14.79
C SER A 18 1.84 -32.96 15.56
N PRO A 19 2.50 -32.59 16.69
CA PRO A 19 1.82 -32.59 17.99
C PRO A 19 2.20 -31.41 18.93
N GLU A 20 1.63 -31.46 20.14
CA GLU A 20 1.20 -30.39 21.04
C GLU A 20 2.06 -30.31 22.34
N VAL A 21 1.80 -29.28 23.17
CA VAL A 21 1.93 -29.21 24.66
C VAL A 21 3.16 -28.51 25.32
N SER A 22 2.86 -27.28 25.84
CA SER A 22 3.08 -26.70 27.20
C SER A 22 4.50 -26.55 27.80
N LYS A 23 4.84 -25.62 28.72
CA LYS A 23 4.14 -24.67 29.62
C LYS A 23 5.19 -23.73 30.27
N SER A 24 4.68 -22.72 31.01
CA SER A 24 5.34 -21.87 32.03
C SER A 24 6.09 -20.62 31.54
N SER A 25 6.16 -19.50 32.26
CA SER A 25 5.24 -18.71 33.10
C SER A 25 6.09 -17.54 33.59
N SER A 26 5.67 -16.30 33.42
CA SER A 26 5.96 -15.25 34.40
C SER A 26 5.00 -14.09 34.24
N SER A 27 4.34 -13.82 35.35
CA SER A 27 3.36 -12.79 35.63
C SER A 27 4.02 -11.43 35.83
N SER A 28 3.40 -10.35 35.33
CA SER A 28 3.35 -9.06 36.04
C SER A 28 2.21 -8.19 35.51
N THR A 29 1.17 -8.19 36.34
CA THR A 29 0.36 -7.05 36.82
C THR A 29 -0.32 -6.09 35.85
N LYS A 30 -1.62 -5.93 36.12
CA LYS A 30 -2.70 -5.25 35.42
C LYS A 30 -2.61 -3.72 35.52
N VAL A 31 -3.05 -3.04 34.46
CA VAL A 31 -3.76 -1.75 34.56
C VAL A 31 -4.98 -1.84 33.62
N PRO A 32 -6.21 -1.57 34.08
CA PRO A 32 -7.40 -1.65 33.24
C PRO A 32 -7.68 -0.29 32.60
N THR A 33 -7.17 -0.05 31.40
CA THR A 33 -7.66 1.05 30.56
C THR A 33 -8.85 0.52 29.78
N LEU A 34 -10.01 1.15 29.95
CA LEU A 34 -11.25 0.85 29.24
C LEU A 34 -11.05 1.09 27.74
N ILE A 35 -10.53 0.10 27.04
CA ILE A 35 -10.52 0.06 25.58
C ILE A 35 -11.96 -0.25 25.18
N VAL A 36 -12.68 0.81 24.79
CA VAL A 36 -13.90 0.68 24.00
C VAL A 36 -13.52 -0.16 22.79
N LYS A 37 -13.94 -1.42 22.82
CA LYS A 37 -13.77 -2.37 21.74
C LYS A 37 -14.69 -1.89 20.63
N SER A 38 -14.22 -0.97 19.80
CA SER A 38 -14.89 -0.58 18.57
C SER A 38 -15.07 -1.85 17.75
N GLU A 39 -16.32 -2.24 17.54
CA GLU A 39 -16.68 -3.33 16.62
C GLU A 39 -15.88 -3.18 15.32
N PRO A 40 -15.30 -4.25 14.79
CA PRO A 40 -14.49 -4.15 13.59
C PRO A 40 -15.39 -3.75 12.43
N GLU A 41 -15.33 -2.47 12.06
CA GLU A 41 -15.89 -1.96 10.82
C GLU A 41 -15.51 -2.94 9.68
N PRO A 42 -16.45 -3.28 8.79
CA PRO A 42 -16.20 -4.25 7.73
C PRO A 42 -14.99 -3.78 6.92
N LYS A 43 -13.96 -4.64 6.84
CA LYS A 43 -12.73 -4.32 6.12
C LYS A 43 -13.05 -4.13 4.65
N LYS A 44 -12.94 -2.89 4.17
CA LYS A 44 -13.15 -2.54 2.76
C LYS A 44 -11.82 -2.53 2.03
N TRP A 45 -11.85 -2.88 0.75
CA TRP A 45 -10.69 -2.73 -0.12
C TRP A 45 -10.36 -1.25 -0.28
N CYS A 46 -9.09 -0.93 -0.14
CA CYS A 46 -8.58 0.41 -0.38
C CYS A 46 -7.30 0.41 -1.22
N VAL A 47 -7.20 1.42 -2.07
CA VAL A 47 -5.96 1.77 -2.76
C VAL A 47 -5.37 2.94 -2.01
N TYR A 48 -4.08 2.89 -1.69
CA TYR A 48 -3.40 3.96 -0.97
C TYR A 48 -2.15 4.42 -1.71
N LEU A 49 -1.82 5.69 -1.48
CA LEU A 49 -0.59 6.36 -1.86
C LEU A 49 0.13 6.75 -0.57
N ILE A 50 1.36 6.28 -0.43
CA ILE A 50 2.28 6.69 0.64
C ILE A 50 3.51 7.36 0.02
N ILE A 51 4.12 8.26 0.79
CA ILE A 51 5.33 8.99 0.42
C ILE A 51 6.40 8.81 1.51
N SER A 52 7.66 8.72 1.10
CA SER A 52 8.77 8.68 2.04
C SER A 52 9.10 10.09 2.52
N SER A 53 9.30 10.24 3.82
CA SER A 53 9.77 11.53 4.38
C SER A 53 11.25 11.77 4.15
N ASN A 54 12.04 10.69 3.98
CA ASN A 54 13.49 10.77 3.84
C ASN A 54 13.93 10.76 2.36
N PRO A 55 14.95 11.56 2.00
CA PRO A 55 15.53 11.53 0.66
C PRO A 55 16.27 10.20 0.41
N PRO A 56 16.24 9.65 -0.81
CA PRO A 56 15.50 10.14 -1.98
C PRO A 56 13.98 9.96 -1.81
N ILE A 57 13.23 11.05 -2.00
CA ILE A 57 11.77 11.06 -1.86
C ILE A 57 11.14 10.14 -2.91
N LYS A 58 10.33 9.20 -2.43
CA LYS A 58 9.71 8.14 -3.21
C LYS A 58 8.25 8.03 -2.82
N THR A 59 7.44 7.68 -3.80
CA THR A 59 6.02 7.37 -3.60
C THR A 59 5.78 5.89 -3.85
N TYR A 60 4.88 5.28 -3.09
CA TYR A 60 4.43 3.91 -3.31
C TYR A 60 2.90 3.87 -3.36
N VAL A 61 2.38 3.09 -4.31
CA VAL A 61 0.94 2.83 -4.45
C VAL A 61 0.71 1.35 -4.25
N GLY A 62 -0.29 1.00 -3.46
CA GLY A 62 -0.67 -0.38 -3.20
C GLY A 62 -2.12 -0.54 -2.80
N VAL A 63 -2.53 -1.81 -2.66
CA VAL A 63 -3.89 -2.22 -2.26
C VAL A 63 -3.84 -2.93 -0.91
N THR A 64 -4.84 -2.71 -0.07
CA THR A 64 -5.01 -3.43 1.22
C THR A 64 -6.47 -3.43 1.67
N LEU A 65 -6.79 -4.32 2.61
CA LEU A 65 -8.05 -4.32 3.37
C LEU A 65 -7.92 -3.58 4.71
N ASP A 66 -6.68 -3.33 5.13
CA ASP A 66 -6.32 -2.85 6.46
C ASP A 66 -5.10 -1.94 6.29
N PHE A 67 -5.36 -0.63 6.19
CA PHE A 67 -4.33 0.36 5.89
C PHE A 67 -3.38 0.56 7.07
N ASP A 68 -3.91 0.66 8.28
CA ASP A 68 -3.09 0.91 9.48
C ASP A 68 -2.09 -0.20 9.71
N ARG A 69 -2.55 -1.47 9.59
CA ARG A 69 -1.64 -2.61 9.64
C ARG A 69 -0.61 -2.54 8.51
N ARG A 70 -1.03 -2.19 7.29
CA ARG A 70 -0.13 -2.13 6.13
C ARG A 70 0.93 -1.04 6.26
N LEU A 71 0.58 0.12 6.82
CA LEU A 71 1.50 1.23 7.07
C LEU A 71 2.57 0.82 8.10
N LYS A 72 2.17 0.18 9.20
CA LYS A 72 3.10 -0.39 10.21
C LYS A 72 4.06 -1.42 9.60
N GLN A 73 3.58 -2.24 8.64
CA GLN A 73 4.46 -3.15 7.88
C GLN A 73 5.48 -2.40 7.02
N HIS A 74 5.06 -1.33 6.35
CA HIS A 74 5.95 -0.51 5.54
C HIS A 74 7.02 0.19 6.40
N ASN A 75 6.63 0.71 7.57
CA ASN A 75 7.54 1.31 8.55
C ASN A 75 8.40 0.29 9.30
N GLY A 76 8.05 -1.00 9.25
CA GLY A 76 8.85 -2.08 9.82
C GLY A 76 8.57 -2.38 11.29
N GLU A 77 7.53 -1.78 11.85
CA GLU A 77 7.03 -2.10 13.19
C GLU A 77 6.51 -3.54 13.26
N ILE A 78 5.95 -4.03 12.16
CA ILE A 78 5.48 -5.42 12.03
C ILE A 78 6.01 -6.12 10.77
N LYS A 79 6.07 -7.45 10.83
CA LYS A 79 6.55 -8.29 9.71
C LYS A 79 5.58 -8.25 8.52
N GLY A 80 6.12 -8.42 7.30
CA GLY A 80 5.33 -8.51 6.05
C GLY A 80 5.36 -7.28 5.14
N GLY A 81 6.22 -6.29 5.43
CA GLY A 81 6.43 -5.13 4.56
C GLY A 81 7.04 -5.47 3.20
N ALA A 82 6.69 -4.68 2.18
CA ALA A 82 7.25 -4.83 0.84
C ALA A 82 8.77 -4.57 0.82
N LYS A 83 9.52 -5.33 0.01
CA LYS A 83 10.97 -5.15 -0.13
C LYS A 83 11.34 -3.73 -0.58
N ALA A 84 10.57 -3.18 -1.51
CA ALA A 84 10.78 -1.84 -2.08
C ALA A 84 10.60 -0.71 -1.04
N THR A 85 9.83 -0.94 0.03
CA THR A 85 9.56 0.09 1.05
C THR A 85 10.56 0.07 2.20
N ARG A 86 11.56 -0.81 2.20
CA ARG A 86 12.56 -0.87 3.27
C ARG A 86 13.46 0.37 3.34
N ALA A 87 13.84 0.91 2.19
CA ALA A 87 14.81 2.00 2.06
C ALA A 87 14.19 3.41 2.09
N GLY A 88 12.86 3.54 2.22
CA GLY A 88 12.15 4.83 2.18
C GLY A 88 11.39 5.15 3.47
N ARG A 89 11.77 4.52 4.59
CA ARG A 89 11.14 4.78 5.88
C ARG A 89 11.61 6.13 6.45
N PRO A 90 10.76 6.86 7.19
CA PRO A 90 9.36 6.57 7.47
C PRO A 90 8.46 6.89 6.27
N TRP A 91 7.39 6.11 6.12
CA TRP A 91 6.34 6.33 5.15
C TRP A 91 5.16 7.05 5.79
N ILE A 92 4.65 8.04 5.09
CA ILE A 92 3.49 8.85 5.49
C ILE A 92 2.36 8.60 4.49
N CYS A 93 1.13 8.54 4.98
CA CYS A 93 -0.06 8.46 4.14
C CYS A 93 -0.24 9.77 3.39
N ALA A 94 -0.41 9.71 2.06
CA ALA A 94 -0.72 10.87 1.25
C ALA A 94 -2.18 10.87 0.79
N CYS A 95 -2.67 9.73 0.31
CA CYS A 95 -4.03 9.58 -0.16
C CYS A 95 -4.52 8.14 0.06
N LYS A 96 -5.78 7.99 0.49
CA LYS A 96 -6.49 6.72 0.54
C LYS A 96 -7.73 6.82 -0.34
N ILE A 97 -8.05 5.72 -0.99
CA ILE A 97 -9.20 5.59 -1.88
C ILE A 97 -10.00 4.41 -1.41
N HIS A 98 -11.28 4.64 -1.13
CA HIS A 98 -12.22 3.66 -0.60
C HIS A 98 -13.39 3.48 -1.57
N GLY A 99 -14.26 2.51 -1.30
CA GLY A 99 -15.44 2.25 -2.12
C GLY A 99 -15.25 1.24 -3.26
N PHE A 100 -14.19 0.44 -3.20
CA PHE A 100 -14.01 -0.68 -4.14
C PHE A 100 -14.93 -1.85 -3.78
N LYS A 101 -15.61 -2.40 -4.78
CA LYS A 101 -16.51 -3.56 -4.61
C LYS A 101 -15.72 -4.83 -4.34
N ASP A 102 -14.65 -5.02 -5.12
CA ASP A 102 -13.85 -6.24 -5.13
C ASP A 102 -12.34 -5.93 -5.19
N GLN A 103 -11.54 -6.94 -4.82
CA GLN A 103 -10.09 -6.89 -4.95
C GLN A 103 -9.64 -6.61 -6.39
N SER A 104 -10.31 -7.22 -7.39
CA SER A 104 -9.95 -7.03 -8.81
C SER A 104 -10.02 -5.57 -9.20
N GLN A 105 -11.13 -4.90 -8.84
CA GLN A 105 -11.33 -3.49 -9.14
C GLN A 105 -10.25 -2.61 -8.50
N ALA A 106 -9.87 -2.89 -7.25
CA ALA A 106 -8.80 -2.16 -6.57
C ALA A 106 -7.42 -2.40 -7.23
N CYS A 107 -7.10 -3.64 -7.62
CA CYS A 107 -5.86 -4.00 -8.31
C CYS A 107 -5.77 -3.38 -9.72
N GLU A 108 -6.88 -3.35 -10.46
CA GLU A 108 -6.98 -2.70 -11.77
C GLU A 108 -6.74 -1.19 -11.65
N PHE A 109 -7.38 -0.56 -10.66
CA PHE A 109 -7.18 0.86 -10.35
C PHE A 109 -5.72 1.17 -10.01
N GLU A 110 -5.11 0.39 -9.12
CA GLU A 110 -3.69 0.50 -8.74
C GLU A 110 -2.77 0.39 -9.97
N SER A 111 -3.01 -0.62 -10.80
CA SER A 111 -2.23 -0.88 -12.01
C SER A 111 -2.34 0.27 -12.99
N LYS A 112 -3.56 0.80 -13.20
CA LYS A 112 -3.79 1.93 -14.10
C LYS A 112 -3.17 3.22 -13.60
N TRP A 113 -3.27 3.48 -12.30
CA TRP A 113 -2.62 4.63 -11.68
C TRP A 113 -1.10 4.57 -11.85
N LYS A 114 -0.49 3.41 -11.60
CA LYS A 114 0.95 3.20 -11.83
C LYS A 114 1.32 3.38 -13.30
N GLU A 115 0.51 2.90 -14.24
CA GLU A 115 0.72 3.08 -15.68
C GLU A 115 0.73 4.55 -16.09
N ILE A 116 -0.27 5.33 -15.65
CA ILE A 116 -0.36 6.76 -15.98
C ILE A 116 0.82 7.53 -15.37
N CYS A 117 1.22 7.20 -14.13
CA CYS A 117 2.38 7.83 -13.50
C CYS A 117 3.68 7.57 -14.28
N ARG A 118 3.89 6.33 -14.79
CA ARG A 118 5.04 6.01 -15.66
C ARG A 118 4.99 6.76 -16.98
N LYS A 119 3.81 6.98 -17.55
CA LYS A 119 3.66 7.78 -18.78
C LYS A 119 4.01 9.24 -18.52
N MET A 120 3.64 9.78 -17.35
CA MET A 120 3.85 11.19 -16.99
C MET A 120 5.27 11.53 -16.53
N CYS A 121 6.08 10.57 -16.06
CA CYS A 121 7.43 10.88 -15.57
C CYS A 121 8.39 11.41 -16.65
N HIS A 122 8.00 11.35 -17.92
CA HIS A 122 8.74 11.90 -19.06
C HIS A 122 8.43 13.39 -19.32
N LEU A 123 7.45 13.98 -18.63
CA LEU A 123 7.07 15.37 -18.81
C LEU A 123 7.88 16.25 -17.84
N ARG A 124 8.41 17.36 -18.37
CA ARG A 124 9.49 18.24 -17.87
C ARG A 124 9.63 18.39 -16.33
N LYS A 125 10.89 18.51 -15.86
CA LYS A 125 11.20 18.99 -14.50
C LYS A 125 10.83 20.46 -14.41
N GLU A 126 9.69 20.78 -13.81
CA GLU A 126 9.49 22.11 -13.24
C GLU A 126 10.43 22.26 -12.03
N GLU A 127 11.11 23.40 -11.93
CA GLU A 127 11.95 23.80 -10.81
C GLU A 127 11.03 24.23 -9.65
N VAL A 128 10.46 23.25 -8.97
CA VAL A 128 9.87 23.44 -7.65
C VAL A 128 10.83 22.79 -6.67
N ASP A 129 11.38 23.57 -5.75
CA ASP A 129 12.46 23.13 -4.84
C ASP A 129 12.04 21.98 -3.90
N ASP A 130 10.72 21.77 -3.72
CA ASP A 130 10.20 20.64 -2.98
C ASP A 130 9.82 19.46 -3.92
N VAL A 131 10.73 18.48 -3.96
CA VAL A 131 10.56 17.20 -4.66
C VAL A 131 9.27 16.48 -4.22
N THR A 132 8.89 16.63 -2.95
CA THR A 132 7.68 16.04 -2.36
C THR A 132 6.44 16.59 -3.02
N LEU A 133 6.29 17.93 -3.05
CA LEU A 133 5.16 18.61 -3.70
C LEU A 133 5.08 18.27 -5.18
N ARG A 134 6.22 18.26 -5.89
CA ARG A 134 6.24 17.89 -7.31
C ARG A 134 5.73 16.47 -7.54
N LEU A 135 6.16 15.50 -6.72
CA LEU A 135 5.69 14.12 -6.81
C LEU A 135 4.21 14.00 -6.47
N LEU A 136 3.72 14.67 -5.42
CA LEU A 136 2.31 14.66 -5.04
C LEU A 136 1.41 15.27 -6.12
N LYS A 137 1.78 16.44 -6.67
CA LYS A 137 1.08 17.08 -7.79
C LYS A 137 1.01 16.16 -9.02
N GLN A 138 2.11 15.49 -9.35
CA GLN A 138 2.14 14.52 -10.44
C GLN A 138 1.19 13.34 -10.17
N ARG A 139 1.17 12.82 -8.94
CA ARG A 139 0.28 11.72 -8.54
C ARG A 139 -1.19 12.12 -8.56
N GLN A 140 -1.52 13.33 -8.10
CA GLN A 140 -2.87 13.88 -8.15
C GLN A 140 -3.34 14.09 -9.59
N ARG A 141 -2.50 14.62 -10.48
CA ARG A 141 -2.81 14.74 -11.91
C ARG A 141 -3.03 13.37 -12.57
N ALA A 142 -2.20 12.39 -12.22
CA ALA A 142 -2.40 11.02 -12.68
C ALA A 142 -3.72 10.44 -12.17
N LEU A 143 -4.05 10.69 -10.90
CA LEU A 143 -5.30 10.25 -10.30
C LEU A 143 -6.50 10.86 -11.02
N GLY A 144 -6.48 12.15 -11.36
CA GLY A 144 -7.54 12.79 -12.14
C GLY A 144 -7.80 12.11 -13.48
N LYS A 145 -6.74 11.65 -14.16
CA LYS A 145 -6.90 10.85 -15.40
C LYS A 145 -7.44 9.45 -15.15
N VAL A 146 -7.05 8.80 -14.04
CA VAL A 146 -7.64 7.51 -13.64
C VAL A 146 -9.13 7.70 -13.33
N LYS A 147 -9.51 8.77 -12.62
CA LYS A 147 -10.92 9.05 -12.30
C LYS A 147 -11.79 9.15 -13.56
N GLY A 148 -11.26 9.75 -14.64
CA GLY A 148 -11.98 9.81 -15.92
C GLY A 148 -12.14 8.47 -16.66
N LEU A 149 -11.51 7.39 -16.18
CA LEU A 149 -11.56 6.05 -16.79
C LEU A 149 -12.45 5.07 -16.00
N PHE A 150 -12.85 5.41 -14.78
CA PHE A 150 -13.63 4.55 -13.90
C PHE A 150 -14.92 5.28 -13.48
N ASP A 151 -16.02 4.53 -13.32
CA ASP A 151 -17.24 5.05 -12.73
C ASP A 151 -17.02 5.31 -11.23
N CYS A 152 -16.57 6.52 -10.90
CA CYS A 152 -16.14 6.90 -9.54
C CYS A 152 -17.30 7.24 -8.59
N THR A 153 -18.54 6.86 -8.90
CA THR A 153 -19.73 7.26 -8.12
C THR A 153 -19.73 6.72 -6.69
N GLN A 154 -18.91 5.70 -6.42
CA GLN A 154 -18.79 5.05 -5.11
C GLN A 154 -17.44 5.33 -4.44
N PHE A 155 -16.51 6.04 -5.10
CA PHE A 155 -15.16 6.21 -4.59
C PHE A 155 -15.04 7.42 -3.67
N GLU A 156 -14.61 7.15 -2.44
CA GLU A 156 -14.23 8.17 -1.45
C GLU A 156 -12.72 8.37 -1.52
N PHE A 157 -12.28 9.63 -1.54
CA PHE A 157 -10.88 10.01 -1.68
C PHE A 157 -10.45 10.82 -0.46
N ASP A 158 -9.71 10.19 0.44
CA ASP A 158 -9.20 10.82 1.64
C ASP A 158 -7.75 11.25 1.41
N TRP A 159 -7.54 12.54 1.17
CA TRP A 159 -6.20 13.11 1.10
C TRP A 159 -5.76 13.55 2.49
N GLU A 160 -4.65 13.00 2.97
CA GLU A 160 -4.04 13.40 4.24
C GLU A 160 -2.91 14.42 4.04
N LEU A 161 -2.33 14.43 2.84
CA LEU A 161 -1.34 15.42 2.41
C LEU A 161 -1.89 16.14 1.18
N ASP A 162 -2.69 17.18 1.43
CA ASP A 162 -3.16 18.05 0.36
C ASP A 162 -2.00 18.92 -0.13
N PRO A 163 -1.66 18.87 -1.43
CA PRO A 163 -0.59 19.70 -2.01
C PRO A 163 -1.07 21.12 -2.39
N SER A 164 -2.21 21.56 -1.82
CA SER A 164 -2.92 22.81 -2.11
C SER A 164 -2.07 24.05 -1.87
#